data_AF-A0A3N5W980-F1
#
_entry.id   AF-A0A3N5W980-F1
#
_cell.length_a   1.000
_cell.length_b   1.000
_cell.length_c   1.000
_cell.angle_alpha   90.00
_cell.angle_beta   90.00
_cell.angle_gamma   90.00
#
_symmetry.space_group_name_H-M   'P 1'
#
loop_
_entity.id
_entity.type
_entity.pdbx_description
1 polymer ?
#
loop_
_entity_poly.entity_id
_entity_poly.type
_entity_poly.pdbx_seq_one_letter_code
_entity_poly.pdbx_strand_id
1 'polypeptide(L)'
;MLLTSVSFLLTHSHLPNPLPKVPCHKKYRKEAHRRFTVALEQSRYEEARRMLLDFEKWLRGINESAADSLLEAFEEILTLHRLKVPAVLRKTLTCTNPIESMFSTVRDGEGNIKRYRNSAMSRRWLATVLLHCEKGFRRVKGRAI
;
A
#
# COMPACT_ATOMS: atom_id res chain seq x y z
N MET A 1 -0.57 4.55 1.67
CA MET A 1 0.82 4.85 1.31
C MET A 1 1.80 3.73 1.64
N LEU A 2 1.47 2.73 2.48
CA LEU A 2 2.48 1.80 3.01
C LEU A 2 2.70 0.50 2.19
N LEU A 3 1.65 -0.09 1.60
CA LEU A 3 1.84 -1.21 0.66
C LEU A 3 2.15 -0.75 -0.77
N THR A 4 1.78 0.49 -1.11
CA THR A 4 2.37 1.17 -2.27
C THR A 4 3.85 1.36 -2.03
N SER A 5 4.39 1.89 -0.94
CA SER A 5 5.86 2.08 -0.88
C SER A 5 6.63 0.77 -1.10
N VAL A 6 6.22 -0.37 -0.53
CA VAL A 6 6.92 -1.64 -0.81
C VAL A 6 6.65 -2.17 -2.23
N SER A 7 5.42 -2.12 -2.76
CA SER A 7 5.09 -2.62 -4.11
C SER A 7 5.47 -1.65 -5.24
N PHE A 8 5.45 -0.34 -4.99
CA PHE A 8 5.80 0.78 -5.87
C PHE A 8 7.32 0.96 -5.93
N LEU A 9 8.04 0.87 -4.81
CA LEU A 9 9.51 0.71 -4.84
C LEU A 9 9.88 -0.56 -5.60
N LEU A 10 9.07 -1.62 -5.53
CA LEU A 10 9.28 -2.84 -6.29
C LEU A 10 8.83 -2.77 -7.77
N THR A 11 8.06 -1.77 -8.22
CA THR A 11 7.34 -1.83 -9.53
C THR A 11 7.34 -0.55 -10.38
N HIS A 12 7.50 0.66 -9.83
CA HIS A 12 7.36 1.91 -10.61
C HIS A 12 8.68 2.69 -10.72
N SER A 13 9.16 2.78 -11.97
CA SER A 13 10.38 3.46 -12.41
C SER A 13 10.18 4.96 -12.74
N HIS A 14 9.34 5.69 -11.99
CA HIS A 14 9.13 7.12 -12.24
C HIS A 14 9.13 7.92 -10.92
N LEU A 15 10.34 8.23 -10.44
CA LEU A 15 10.60 9.38 -9.58
C LEU A 15 11.05 10.57 -10.45
N PRO A 16 10.66 11.82 -10.14
CA PRO A 16 11.04 13.00 -10.90
C PRO A 16 12.46 13.52 -10.53
N ASN A 17 13.43 12.62 -10.38
CA ASN A 17 14.84 12.97 -10.20
C ASN A 17 15.74 11.80 -10.67
N PRO A 18 16.92 12.06 -11.27
CA PRO A 18 17.69 11.04 -11.98
C PRO A 18 18.51 10.22 -10.97
N LEU A 19 17.88 9.24 -10.34
CA LEU A 19 18.64 8.16 -9.71
C LEU A 19 18.99 7.10 -10.76
N PRO A 20 20.22 6.55 -10.72
CA PRO A 20 20.70 5.60 -11.72
C PRO A 20 19.77 4.39 -11.75
N LYS A 21 19.33 4.00 -12.95
CA LYS A 21 18.43 2.86 -13.20
C LYS A 21 19.05 1.58 -12.62
N VAL A 22 18.66 1.21 -11.40
CA VAL A 22 19.16 0.01 -10.72
C VAL A 22 18.54 -1.26 -11.33
N PRO A 23 19.35 -2.22 -11.84
CA PRO A 23 18.87 -3.34 -12.61
C PRO A 23 18.65 -4.59 -11.74
N CYS A 24 17.63 -4.67 -10.87
CA CYS A 24 17.44 -5.90 -10.07
C CYS A 24 16.06 -6.18 -9.40
N HIS A 25 14.93 -5.68 -9.90
CA HIS A 25 13.68 -5.74 -9.10
C HIS A 25 12.82 -7.03 -9.19
N LYS A 26 12.88 -7.81 -10.28
CA LYS A 26 11.93 -8.95 -10.46
C LYS A 26 12.28 -10.19 -9.65
N LYS A 27 13.57 -10.47 -9.44
CA LYS A 27 14.06 -11.74 -8.84
C LYS A 27 13.68 -11.87 -7.37
N TYR A 28 13.78 -10.78 -6.60
CA TYR A 28 13.58 -10.79 -5.15
C TYR A 28 12.15 -10.41 -4.72
N ARG A 29 11.30 -9.94 -5.64
CA ARG A 29 9.94 -9.46 -5.34
C ARG A 29 9.09 -10.50 -4.63
N LYS A 30 9.12 -11.76 -5.10
CA LYS A 30 8.34 -12.85 -4.50
C LYS A 30 8.77 -13.15 -3.06
N GLU A 31 10.08 -13.21 -2.83
CA GLU A 31 10.63 -13.51 -1.51
C GLU A 31 10.43 -12.34 -0.54
N ALA A 32 10.62 -11.09 -1.00
CA ALA A 32 10.34 -9.91 -0.21
C ALA A 32 8.87 -9.85 0.22
N HIS A 33 7.94 -10.09 -0.72
CA HIS A 33 6.51 -10.14 -0.42
C HIS A 33 6.16 -11.25 0.58
N ARG A 34 6.76 -12.44 0.41
CA ARG A 34 6.57 -13.56 1.33
C ARG A 34 7.04 -13.21 2.74
N ARG A 35 8.28 -12.74 2.91
CA ARG A 35 8.85 -12.37 4.22
C ARG A 35 8.01 -11.30 4.91
N PHE A 36 7.63 -10.27 4.18
CA PHE A 36 6.79 -9.19 4.69
C PHE A 36 5.41 -9.71 5.13
N THR A 37 4.76 -10.54 4.31
CA THR A 37 3.44 -11.12 4.64
C THR A 37 3.51 -11.99 5.89
N VAL A 38 4.52 -12.85 6.02
CA VAL A 38 4.68 -13.73 7.19
C VAL A 38 4.89 -12.91 8.47
N ALA A 39 5.63 -11.79 8.40
CA ALA A 39 5.81 -10.90 9.55
C ALA A 39 4.49 -10.25 9.99
N LEU A 40 3.64 -9.84 9.04
CA LEU A 40 2.34 -9.21 9.33
C LEU A 40 1.27 -10.18 9.85
N GLU A 41 1.39 -11.46 9.52
CA GLU A 41 0.47 -12.51 9.98
C GLU A 41 0.72 -12.91 11.45
N GLN A 42 1.83 -12.46 12.05
CA GLN A 42 2.11 -12.75 13.46
C GLN A 42 1.09 -12.13 14.40
N SER A 43 0.60 -12.91 15.37
CA SER A 43 -0.41 -12.40 16.31
C SER A 43 0.18 -11.52 17.41
N ARG A 44 1.45 -11.75 17.77
CA ARG A 44 2.15 -11.04 18.84
C ARG A 44 3.03 -9.92 18.28
N TYR A 45 3.01 -8.77 18.95
CA TYR A 45 3.84 -7.62 18.60
C TYR A 45 5.33 -7.95 18.56
N GLU A 46 5.85 -8.63 19.58
CA GLU A 46 7.29 -8.96 19.67
C GLU A 46 7.76 -9.83 18.50
N GLU A 47 6.93 -10.80 18.11
CA GLU A 47 7.21 -11.69 16.97
C GLU A 47 7.20 -10.93 15.65
N ALA A 48 6.17 -10.10 15.42
CA ALA A 48 6.10 -9.25 14.25
C ALA A 48 7.32 -8.31 14.15
N ARG A 49 7.70 -7.67 15.27
CA ARG A 49 8.85 -6.76 15.34
C ARG A 49 10.16 -7.49 15.03
N ARG A 50 10.38 -8.67 15.62
CA ARG A 50 11.57 -9.49 15.35
C ARG A 50 11.65 -9.86 13.86
N MET A 51 10.56 -10.37 13.29
CA MET A 51 10.53 -10.76 11.88
C MET A 51 10.72 -9.59 10.92
N LEU A 52 10.20 -8.41 11.25
CA LEU A 52 10.43 -7.20 10.47
C LEU A 52 11.88 -6.74 10.54
N LEU A 53 12.55 -6.85 11.69
CA LEU A 53 13.99 -6.54 11.82
C LEU A 53 14.85 -7.50 11.01
N ASP A 54 14.52 -8.78 11.01
CA ASP A 54 15.23 -9.76 10.18
C ASP A 54 14.97 -9.53 8.69
N PHE A 55 13.77 -9.08 8.33
CA PHE A 55 13.45 -8.67 6.97
C PHE A 55 14.21 -7.42 6.53
N GLU A 56 14.35 -6.43 7.41
CA GLU A 56 15.15 -5.22 7.19
C GLU A 56 16.62 -5.55 6.93
N LYS A 57 17.25 -6.39 7.77
CA LYS A 57 18.64 -6.85 7.56
C LYS A 57 18.82 -7.54 6.21
N TRP A 58 17.85 -8.35 5.80
CA TRP A 58 17.87 -9.01 4.50
C TRP A 58 17.70 -8.00 3.35
N LEU A 59 16.84 -6.99 3.50
CA LEU A 59 16.67 -5.91 2.52
C LEU A 59 17.95 -5.08 2.39
N ARG A 60 18.66 -4.79 3.49
CA ARG A 60 19.90 -4.02 3.47
C ARG A 60 20.97 -4.67 2.59
N GLY A 61 21.02 -6.00 2.57
CA GLY A 61 21.88 -6.77 1.64
C GLY A 61 21.48 -6.69 0.15
N ILE A 62 20.34 -6.11 -0.18
CA ILE A 62 19.81 -6.00 -1.56
C ILE A 62 19.70 -4.54 -1.99
N ASN A 63 19.10 -3.69 -1.16
CA ASN A 63 18.83 -2.28 -1.41
C ASN A 63 18.68 -1.53 -0.09
N GLU A 64 19.65 -0.66 0.20
CA GLU A 64 19.69 0.22 1.37
C GLU A 64 18.45 1.10 1.49
N SER A 65 18.07 1.78 0.41
CA SER A 65 16.93 2.71 0.40
C SER A 65 15.60 2.00 0.69
N ALA A 66 15.47 0.73 0.29
CA ALA A 66 14.29 -0.07 0.61
C ALA A 66 14.25 -0.47 2.10
N ALA A 67 15.41 -0.72 2.71
CA ALA A 67 15.52 -1.01 4.15
C ALA A 67 15.18 0.24 4.98
N ASP A 68 15.69 1.41 4.59
CA ASP A 68 15.39 2.67 5.28
C ASP A 68 13.90 3.04 5.16
N SER A 69 13.31 2.88 3.97
CA SER A 69 11.86 3.07 3.76
C SER A 69 11.01 2.13 4.61
N LEU A 70 11.47 0.90 4.84
CA LEU A 70 10.78 -0.04 5.72
C LEU A 70 10.88 0.42 7.18
N LEU A 71 12.05 0.90 7.61
CA LEU A 71 12.31 1.36 8.97
C LEU A 71 11.50 2.61 9.32
N GLU A 72 11.27 3.51 8.36
CA GLU A 72 10.34 4.64 8.51
C GLU A 72 8.90 4.15 8.77
N ALA A 73 8.46 3.12 8.06
CA ALA A 73 7.10 2.57 8.14
C ALA A 73 6.85 1.61 9.33
N PHE A 74 7.89 1.29 10.11
CA PHE A 74 7.84 0.24 11.12
C PHE A 74 6.79 0.50 12.21
N GLU A 75 6.74 1.73 12.72
CA GLU A 75 5.83 2.09 13.81
C GLU A 75 4.37 1.97 13.38
N GLU A 76 4.06 2.40 12.16
CA GLU A 76 2.72 2.35 11.59
C GLU A 76 2.27 0.90 11.37
N ILE A 77 3.16 0.05 10.86
CA ILE A 77 2.90 -1.38 10.66
C ILE A 77 2.65 -2.09 11.99
N LEU A 78 3.47 -1.80 13.00
CA LEU A 78 3.36 -2.43 14.31
C LEU A 78 2.19 -1.89 15.14
N THR A 79 1.70 -0.69 14.84
CA THR A 79 0.51 -0.11 15.50
C THR A 79 -0.72 -1.01 15.37
N LEU A 80 -0.91 -1.66 14.21
CA LEU A 80 -2.01 -2.62 14.03
C LEU A 80 -1.93 -3.83 14.97
N HIS A 81 -0.71 -4.23 15.35
CA HIS A 81 -0.49 -5.30 16.31
C HIS A 81 -0.74 -4.83 17.75
N ARG A 82 -0.36 -3.58 18.08
CA ARG A 82 -0.65 -2.95 19.38
C ARG A 82 -2.15 -2.80 19.62
N LEU A 83 -2.91 -2.47 18.58
CA LEU A 83 -4.37 -2.38 18.61
C LEU A 83 -5.08 -3.74 18.64
N LYS A 84 -4.34 -4.85 18.67
CA LYS A 84 -4.88 -6.23 18.70
C LYS A 84 -5.91 -6.50 17.61
N VAL A 85 -5.73 -5.90 16.43
CA VAL A 85 -6.65 -6.06 15.30
C VAL A 85 -6.64 -7.53 14.85
N PRO A 86 -7.82 -8.16 14.63
CA PRO A 86 -7.91 -9.52 14.11
C PRO A 86 -7.17 -9.68 12.78
N ALA A 87 -6.53 -10.83 12.56
CA ALA A 87 -5.71 -11.08 11.38
C ALA A 87 -6.44 -10.83 10.05
N VAL A 88 -7.74 -11.16 9.97
CA VAL A 88 -8.57 -10.95 8.78
C VAL A 88 -8.73 -9.46 8.45
N LEU A 89 -8.96 -8.63 9.47
CA LEU A 89 -9.11 -7.19 9.29
C LEU A 89 -7.75 -6.53 9.01
N ARG A 90 -6.69 -7.01 9.65
CA ARG A 90 -5.32 -6.54 9.44
C ARG A 90 -4.89 -6.65 7.98
N LYS A 91 -5.20 -7.77 7.30
CA LYS A 91 -4.92 -7.92 5.85
C LYS A 91 -5.54 -6.80 5.01
N THR A 92 -6.71 -6.31 5.41
CA THR A 92 -7.40 -5.22 4.71
C THR A 92 -6.81 -3.86 5.08
N LEU A 93 -6.48 -3.63 6.35
CA LEU A 93 -5.94 -2.34 6.83
C LEU A 93 -4.48 -2.10 6.41
N THR A 94 -3.68 -3.15 6.29
CA THR A 94 -2.31 -3.01 5.79
C THR A 94 -2.28 -2.76 4.29
N CYS A 95 -3.33 -3.18 3.55
CA CYS A 95 -3.40 -2.99 2.11
C CYS A 95 -3.98 -1.66 1.68
N THR A 96 -3.44 -1.13 0.58
CA THR A 96 -3.89 0.10 -0.07
C THR A 96 -4.82 -0.17 -1.26
N ASN A 97 -5.09 -1.44 -1.56
CA ASN A 97 -5.94 -1.84 -2.68
C ASN A 97 -7.31 -1.15 -2.71
N PRO A 98 -8.04 -0.96 -1.59
CA PRO A 98 -9.35 -0.29 -1.63
C PRO A 98 -9.26 1.16 -2.13
N ILE A 99 -8.29 1.92 -1.63
CA ILE A 99 -8.10 3.33 -2.03
C ILE A 99 -7.52 3.44 -3.45
N GLU A 100 -6.62 2.54 -3.84
CA GLU A 100 -6.03 2.51 -5.18
C GLU A 100 -7.07 2.18 -6.24
N SER A 101 -7.93 1.19 -5.96
CA SER A 101 -9.01 0.80 -6.86
C SER A 101 -9.96 1.98 -7.09
N MET A 102 -10.36 2.68 -6.02
CA MET A 102 -11.19 3.87 -6.12
C MET A 102 -10.50 4.96 -6.95
N PHE A 103 -9.24 5.28 -6.67
CA PHE A 103 -8.52 6.31 -7.43
C PHE A 103 -8.30 5.95 -8.89
N SER A 104 -8.15 4.67 -9.23
CA SER A 104 -8.09 4.23 -10.63
C SER A 104 -9.38 4.56 -11.36
N THR A 105 -10.52 4.16 -10.80
CA THR A 105 -11.84 4.45 -11.38
C THR A 105 -12.12 5.95 -11.47
N VAL A 106 -11.67 6.73 -10.47
CA VAL A 106 -11.76 8.20 -10.52
C VAL A 106 -10.96 8.76 -11.70
N ARG A 107 -9.71 8.35 -11.89
CA ARG A 107 -8.89 8.80 -13.03
C ARG A 107 -9.49 8.42 -14.37
N ASP A 108 -10.03 7.20 -14.48
CA ASP A 108 -10.66 6.72 -15.71
C ASP A 108 -11.95 7.49 -16.02
N GLY A 109 -12.76 7.76 -14.99
CA GLY A 109 -14.01 8.51 -15.12
C GLY A 109 -13.78 9.98 -15.44
N GLU A 110 -12.91 10.65 -14.69
CA GLU A 110 -12.60 12.08 -14.86
C GLU A 110 -11.73 12.36 -16.10
N GLY A 111 -10.93 11.38 -16.55
CA GLY A 111 -10.10 11.51 -17.75
C GLY A 111 -10.91 11.78 -19.04
N ASN A 112 -12.20 11.45 -19.04
CA ASN A 112 -13.12 11.74 -20.13
C ASN A 112 -13.65 13.19 -20.11
N ILE A 113 -13.54 13.90 -18.99
CA ILE A 113 -14.02 15.27 -18.84
C ILE A 113 -12.97 16.24 -19.39
N LYS A 114 -13.22 16.80 -20.57
CA LYS A 114 -12.25 17.68 -21.25
C LYS A 114 -12.36 19.16 -20.89
N ARG A 115 -13.49 19.58 -20.30
CA ARG A 115 -13.76 21.00 -20.01
C ARG A 115 -14.40 21.18 -18.64
N TYR A 116 -13.58 21.57 -17.66
CA TYR A 116 -14.04 22.04 -16.36
C TYR A 116 -14.39 23.53 -16.44
N ARG A 117 -15.56 23.91 -15.93
CA ARG A 117 -16.01 25.32 -15.94
C ARG A 117 -15.74 26.06 -14.64
N ASN A 118 -15.87 25.39 -13.51
CA ASN A 118 -15.62 25.95 -12.18
C ASN A 118 -15.41 24.82 -11.15
N SER A 119 -14.97 25.19 -9.94
CA SER A 119 -14.73 24.24 -8.85
C SER A 119 -15.98 23.49 -8.41
N ALA A 120 -17.16 24.12 -8.49
CA ALA A 120 -18.43 23.48 -8.18
C ALA A 120 -18.75 22.33 -9.14
N MET A 121 -18.46 22.49 -10.43
CA MET A 121 -18.58 21.44 -11.44
C MET A 121 -17.61 20.29 -11.15
N SER A 122 -16.35 20.57 -10.81
CA SER A 122 -15.37 19.52 -10.45
C SER A 122 -15.83 18.69 -9.26
N ARG A 123 -16.34 19.34 -8.19
CA ARG A 123 -16.87 18.63 -7.01
C ARG A 123 -18.06 17.73 -7.34
N ARG A 124 -18.97 18.19 -8.21
CA ARG A 124 -20.13 17.38 -8.64
C ARG A 124 -19.70 16.15 -9.45
N TRP A 125 -18.72 16.31 -10.33
CA TRP A 125 -18.17 15.18 -11.09
C TRP A 125 -17.47 14.19 -10.18
N LEU A 126 -16.60 14.65 -9.29
CA LEU A 126 -15.96 13.79 -8.30
C LEU A 126 -16.98 13.01 -7.47
N ALA A 127 -18.00 13.70 -6.93
CA ALA A 127 -19.07 13.05 -6.17
C ALA A 127 -19.83 11.99 -7.00
N THR A 128 -20.11 12.29 -8.27
CA THR A 128 -20.80 11.36 -9.19
C THR A 128 -19.95 10.12 -9.46
N VAL A 129 -18.64 10.31 -9.71
CA VAL A 129 -17.73 9.18 -9.95
C VAL A 129 -17.52 8.35 -8.68
N LEU A 130 -17.44 8.97 -7.50
CA LEU A 130 -17.39 8.26 -6.22
C LEU A 130 -18.65 7.43 -5.96
N LEU A 131 -19.84 7.96 -6.24
CA LEU A 131 -21.11 7.21 -6.18
C LEU A 131 -21.13 6.03 -7.17
N HIS A 132 -20.49 6.18 -8.32
CA HIS A 132 -20.33 5.07 -9.25
C HIS A 132 -19.34 4.01 -8.72
N CYS A 133 -18.21 4.42 -8.14
CA CYS A 133 -17.22 3.54 -7.53
C CYS A 133 -17.82 2.69 -6.40
N GLU A 134 -18.69 3.29 -5.59
CA GLU A 134 -19.35 2.63 -4.44
C GLU A 134 -20.05 1.32 -4.84
N LYS A 135 -20.67 1.27 -6.03
CA LYS A 135 -21.36 0.08 -6.54
C LYS A 135 -20.43 -1.13 -6.71
N GLY A 136 -19.14 -0.90 -6.91
CA GLY A 136 -18.11 -1.93 -7.04
C GLY A 136 -17.45 -2.32 -5.71
N PHE A 137 -17.73 -1.61 -4.62
CA PHE A 137 -17.06 -1.85 -3.35
C PHE A 137 -17.54 -3.14 -2.70
N ARG A 138 -16.56 -3.92 -2.22
CA ARG A 138 -16.81 -5.14 -1.45
C ARG A 138 -16.80 -4.78 0.03
N ARG A 139 -17.60 -5.52 0.81
CA ARG A 139 -17.61 -5.36 2.26
C ARG A 139 -16.25 -5.71 2.85
N VAL A 140 -15.80 -4.94 3.84
CA VAL A 140 -14.58 -5.21 4.59
C VAL A 140 -14.69 -6.58 5.27
N LYS A 141 -13.66 -7.41 5.09
CA LYS A 141 -13.55 -8.73 5.70
C LYS A 141 -13.16 -8.56 7.17
N GLY A 142 -13.76 -9.36 8.06
CA GLY A 142 -13.46 -9.31 9.49
C GLY A 142 -14.10 -8.14 10.25
N ARG A 143 -15.11 -7.47 9.68
CA ARG A 143 -16.00 -6.60 10.46
C ARG A 143 -16.86 -7.47 11.39
N ALA A 144 -17.03 -7.05 12.64
CA ALA A 144 -18.08 -7.60 13.50
C ALA A 144 -19.44 -7.27 12.85
N ILE A 145 -20.35 -8.25 12.84
CA ILE A 145 -21.78 -8.04 12.55
C ILE A 145 -22.45 -7.93 13.91
#